data_AF-A0AAE3EDQ0-F1
#
_entry.id   AF-A0AAE3EDQ0-F1
#
_cell.length_a   1.000
_cell.length_b   1.000
_cell.length_c   1.000
_cell.angle_alpha   90.00
_cell.angle_beta   90.00
_cell.angle_gamma   90.00
#
_symmetry.space_group_name_H-M   'P 1'
#
loop_
_entity.id
_entity.type
_entity.pdbx_description
1 polymer ?
#
loop_
_entity_poly.entity_id
_entity_poly.type
_entity_poly.pdbx_seq_one_letter_code
_entity_poly.pdbx_strand_id
1 'polypeptide(L)'
;MIRKVIDDLKSRNNISGKTIRVADKGLNCSENILHAVKSGDGYLFSKSVKQLPETEQVWVLLENDYRDVKNKKGDLLYRIKECVDDFSYKYTDGQGREKIVRLQEKRVAVYNPQLAKKQKNEISRQIEKAKILRAGQAKRSEYGDSAKFVTFQAVDEEGKKSKAKVTVLMNEKAMRPFQVLCKLKKTDIRCLNVLIKYF
;
A
#
# COMPACT_ATOMS: atom_id res chain seq x y z
N MET A 1 -7.65 -10.74 -20.20
CA MET A 1 -6.86 -12.00 -20.14
C MET A 1 -7.34 -12.92 -19.02
N ILE A 2 -7.33 -12.50 -17.74
CA ILE A 2 -7.74 -13.39 -16.63
C ILE A 2 -9.22 -13.79 -16.62
N ARG A 3 -10.11 -12.90 -17.07
CA ARG A 3 -11.57 -13.13 -17.13
C ARG A 3 -11.91 -14.37 -17.97
N LYS A 4 -11.39 -14.42 -19.21
CA LYS A 4 -11.55 -15.58 -20.12
C LYS A 4 -11.04 -16.89 -19.51
N VAL A 5 -9.88 -16.86 -18.85
CA VAL A 5 -9.32 -18.05 -18.20
C VAL A 5 -10.24 -18.57 -17.09
N ILE A 6 -10.83 -17.68 -16.29
CA ILE A 6 -11.77 -18.09 -15.23
C ILE A 6 -13.05 -18.68 -15.84
N ASP A 7 -13.58 -18.07 -16.90
CA ASP A 7 -14.79 -18.57 -17.58
C ASP A 7 -14.54 -19.94 -18.23
N ASP A 8 -13.40 -20.10 -18.92
CA ASP A 8 -12.99 -21.36 -19.52
C ASP A 8 -12.80 -22.46 -18.46
N LEU A 9 -12.19 -22.13 -17.32
CA LEU A 9 -12.03 -23.06 -16.20
C LEU A 9 -13.37 -23.48 -15.60
N LYS A 10 -14.30 -22.55 -15.42
CA LYS A 10 -15.64 -22.88 -14.91
C LYS A 10 -16.40 -23.77 -15.87
N SER A 11 -16.36 -23.45 -17.17
CA SER A 11 -17.01 -24.22 -18.23
C SER A 11 -16.46 -25.65 -18.29
N ARG A 12 -15.12 -25.81 -18.32
CA ARG A 12 -14.46 -27.13 -18.38
C ARG A 12 -14.75 -28.01 -17.16
N ASN A 13 -14.93 -27.42 -15.99
CA ASN A 13 -15.11 -28.14 -14.73
C ASN A 13 -16.58 -28.20 -14.27
N ASN A 14 -17.53 -27.75 -15.10
CA ASN A 14 -18.96 -27.74 -14.82
C ASN A 14 -19.33 -27.10 -13.47
N ILE A 15 -18.64 -26.02 -13.11
CA ILE A 15 -18.84 -25.33 -11.83
C ILE A 15 -20.07 -24.43 -11.95
N SER A 16 -21.20 -24.87 -11.37
CA SER A 16 -22.47 -24.13 -11.34
C SER A 16 -22.65 -23.27 -10.09
N GLY A 17 -21.81 -23.46 -9.07
CA GLY A 17 -21.89 -22.74 -7.79
C GLY A 17 -21.16 -21.39 -7.77
N LYS A 18 -21.39 -20.62 -6.70
CA LYS A 18 -20.67 -19.37 -6.41
C LYS A 18 -19.19 -19.65 -6.21
N THR A 19 -18.33 -19.03 -7.00
CA THR A 19 -16.87 -19.13 -6.86
C THR A 19 -16.34 -17.91 -6.09
N ILE A 20 -15.44 -18.12 -5.12
CA ILE A 20 -14.78 -17.02 -4.39
C ILE A 20 -13.38 -16.83 -4.97
N ARG A 21 -13.13 -15.66 -5.56
CA ARG A 21 -11.84 -15.32 -6.19
C ARG A 21 -10.93 -14.67 -5.15
N VAL A 22 -9.81 -15.33 -4.80
CA VAL A 22 -8.84 -14.82 -3.83
C VAL A 22 -7.58 -14.36 -4.54
N ALA A 23 -7.16 -13.11 -4.32
CA ALA A 23 -5.99 -12.53 -5.00
C ALA A 23 -5.20 -11.54 -4.13
N ASP A 24 -3.88 -11.50 -4.32
CA ASP A 24 -3.04 -10.42 -3.78
C ASP A 24 -2.84 -9.32 -4.85
N LYS A 25 -2.92 -8.05 -4.44
CA LYS A 25 -2.55 -6.74 -5.07
C LYS A 25 -2.68 -6.48 -6.58
N GLY A 26 -2.67 -7.47 -7.47
CA GLY A 26 -2.52 -7.33 -8.93
C GLY A 26 -3.76 -7.63 -9.77
N LEU A 27 -4.88 -8.04 -9.17
CA LEU A 27 -6.13 -8.38 -9.89
C LEU A 27 -7.30 -7.43 -9.62
N ASN A 28 -7.03 -6.31 -8.95
CA ASN A 28 -7.95 -5.29 -8.46
C ASN A 28 -8.46 -4.30 -9.52
N CYS A 29 -8.47 -4.66 -10.81
CA CYS A 29 -9.11 -3.84 -11.84
C CYS A 29 -10.63 -3.82 -11.64
N SER A 30 -11.25 -2.64 -11.78
CA SER A 30 -12.71 -2.50 -11.68
C SER A 30 -13.44 -3.47 -12.59
N GLU A 31 -12.91 -3.72 -13.79
CA GLU A 31 -13.44 -4.71 -14.73
C GLU A 31 -13.47 -6.15 -14.18
N ASN A 32 -12.49 -6.56 -13.38
CA ASN A 32 -12.44 -7.90 -12.79
C ASN A 32 -13.44 -8.02 -11.63
N ILE A 33 -13.58 -6.96 -10.84
CA ILE A 33 -14.57 -6.86 -9.77
C ILE A 33 -15.97 -6.95 -10.37
N LEU A 34 -16.27 -6.12 -11.37
CA LEU A 34 -17.52 -6.13 -12.12
C LEU A 34 -17.81 -7.48 -12.76
N HIS A 35 -16.79 -8.14 -13.33
CA HIS A 35 -16.94 -9.48 -13.87
C HIS A 35 -17.33 -10.49 -12.79
N ALA A 36 -16.68 -10.47 -11.63
CA ALA A 36 -17.03 -11.37 -10.53
C ALA A 36 -18.48 -11.15 -10.08
N VAL A 37 -18.87 -9.89 -9.86
CA VAL A 37 -20.25 -9.54 -9.47
C VAL A 37 -21.28 -9.99 -10.51
N LYS A 38 -21.02 -9.74 -11.81
CA LYS A 38 -21.92 -10.17 -12.90
C LYS A 38 -22.04 -11.70 -13.00
N SER A 39 -20.98 -12.43 -12.68
CA SER A 39 -21.01 -13.90 -12.65
C SER A 39 -21.64 -14.47 -11.37
N GLY A 40 -22.14 -13.64 -10.45
CA GLY A 40 -22.63 -14.08 -9.13
C GLY A 40 -21.54 -14.59 -8.20
N ASP A 41 -20.28 -14.28 -8.48
CA ASP A 41 -19.10 -14.71 -7.72
C ASP A 41 -18.78 -13.77 -6.56
N GLY A 42 -18.12 -14.32 -5.55
CA GLY A 42 -17.48 -13.54 -4.49
C GLY A 42 -16.01 -13.24 -4.80
N TYR A 43 -15.44 -12.30 -4.07
CA TYR A 43 -14.00 -12.04 -4.11
C TYR A 43 -13.44 -11.59 -2.77
N LEU A 44 -12.15 -11.86 -2.61
CA LEU A 44 -11.32 -11.37 -1.53
C LEU A 44 -10.00 -10.91 -2.12
N PHE A 45 -9.71 -9.62 -2.06
CA PHE A 45 -8.44 -9.08 -2.51
C PHE A 45 -7.79 -8.14 -1.51
N SER A 46 -6.47 -8.13 -1.50
CA SER A 46 -5.69 -7.15 -0.75
C SER A 46 -5.48 -5.89 -1.59
N LYS A 47 -5.48 -4.72 -0.94
CA LYS A 47 -5.13 -3.45 -1.55
C LYS A 47 -4.19 -2.66 -0.64
N SER A 48 -3.20 -2.03 -1.27
CA SER A 48 -2.30 -1.11 -0.60
C SER A 48 -3.08 0.14 -0.18
N VAL A 49 -2.91 0.60 1.06
CA VAL A 49 -3.55 1.83 1.54
C VAL A 49 -3.22 3.02 0.64
N LYS A 50 -2.01 3.09 0.08
CA LYS A 50 -1.61 4.18 -0.84
C LYS A 50 -2.42 4.25 -2.14
N GLN A 51 -3.07 3.16 -2.53
CA GLN A 51 -3.88 3.07 -3.75
C GLN A 51 -5.38 3.24 -3.45
N LEU A 52 -5.74 3.48 -2.20
CA LEU A 52 -7.12 3.76 -1.81
C LEU A 52 -7.48 5.22 -2.10
N PRO A 53 -8.77 5.52 -2.32
CA PRO A 53 -9.27 6.89 -2.28
C PRO A 53 -8.90 7.60 -0.97
N GLU A 54 -8.81 8.93 -1.00
CA GLU A 54 -8.42 9.72 0.17
C GLU A 54 -9.32 9.49 1.38
N THR A 55 -10.63 9.37 1.16
CA THR A 55 -11.63 9.06 2.20
C THR A 55 -11.31 7.75 2.94
N GLU A 56 -11.01 6.70 2.18
CA GLU A 56 -10.62 5.40 2.73
C GLU A 56 -9.26 5.47 3.44
N GLN A 57 -8.29 6.22 2.89
CA GLN A 57 -7.00 6.42 3.55
C GLN A 57 -7.18 7.09 4.92
N VAL A 58 -7.98 8.14 4.99
CA VAL A 58 -8.30 8.82 6.26
C VAL A 58 -8.95 7.84 7.23
N TRP A 59 -9.95 7.07 6.80
CA TRP A 59 -10.62 6.09 7.65
C TRP A 59 -9.66 5.05 8.25
N VAL A 60 -8.73 4.52 7.44
CA VAL A 60 -7.71 3.57 7.91
C VAL A 60 -6.75 4.21 8.91
N LEU A 61 -6.43 5.49 8.73
CA LEU A 61 -5.47 6.23 9.55
C LEU A 61 -6.04 6.70 10.90
N LEU A 62 -7.37 6.83 11.02
CA LEU A 62 -8.01 7.16 12.28
C LEU A 62 -7.87 6.00 13.28
N GLU A 63 -7.37 6.30 14.48
CA GLU A 63 -7.07 5.30 15.53
C GLU A 63 -8.32 4.66 16.15
N ASN A 64 -9.49 5.24 15.93
CA ASN A 64 -10.76 4.72 16.43
C ASN A 64 -11.17 3.39 15.76
N ASP A 65 -12.04 2.65 16.44
CA ASP A 65 -12.68 1.39 16.00
C ASP A 65 -11.73 0.20 15.71
N TYR A 66 -10.43 0.37 15.96
CA TYR A 66 -9.50 -0.75 15.94
C TYR A 66 -9.74 -1.65 17.16
N ARG A 67 -9.91 -2.95 16.89
CA ARG A 67 -9.97 -4.00 17.90
C ARG A 67 -8.63 -4.73 17.97
N ASP A 68 -8.13 -4.89 19.18
CA ASP A 68 -6.90 -5.62 19.46
C ASP A 68 -7.15 -7.14 19.36
N VAL A 69 -6.36 -7.82 18.53
CA VAL A 69 -6.31 -9.28 18.47
C VAL A 69 -5.06 -9.75 19.21
N LYS A 70 -5.28 -10.54 20.26
CA LYS A 70 -4.23 -11.04 21.15
C LYS A 70 -3.99 -12.53 20.95
N ASN A 71 -2.78 -12.99 21.25
CA ASN A 71 -2.47 -14.42 21.30
C ASN A 71 -3.03 -15.06 22.59
N LYS A 72 -2.88 -16.39 22.73
CA LYS A 72 -3.29 -17.13 23.94
C LYS A 72 -2.59 -16.66 25.23
N LYS A 73 -1.44 -15.98 25.12
CA LYS A 73 -0.66 -15.44 26.24
C LYS A 73 -1.07 -14.00 26.61
N GLY A 74 -1.97 -13.38 25.85
CA GLY A 74 -2.40 -12.00 26.04
C GLY A 74 -1.58 -10.94 25.30
N ASP A 75 -0.54 -11.33 24.54
CA ASP A 75 0.25 -10.38 23.75
C ASP A 75 -0.51 -9.91 22.52
N LEU A 76 -0.42 -8.62 22.22
CA LEU A 76 -1.01 -8.02 21.02
C LEU A 76 -0.33 -8.54 19.75
N LEU A 77 -1.08 -9.23 18.90
CA LEU A 77 -0.61 -9.70 17.59
C LEU A 77 -0.81 -8.63 16.51
N TYR A 78 -2.04 -8.18 16.35
CA TYR A 78 -2.43 -7.19 15.36
C TYR A 78 -3.72 -6.49 15.78
N ARG A 79 -4.05 -5.39 15.12
CA ARG A 79 -5.31 -4.67 15.27
C ARG A 79 -6.12 -4.77 14.01
N ILE A 80 -7.43 -4.88 14.14
CA ILE A 80 -8.36 -4.93 13.02
C ILE A 80 -9.41 -3.84 13.11
N LYS A 81 -9.71 -3.19 11.99
CA LYS A 81 -10.83 -2.26 11.83
C LYS A 81 -11.63 -2.72 10.62
N GLU A 82 -12.95 -2.74 10.73
CA GLU A 82 -13.81 -3.21 9.65
C GLU A 82 -14.98 -2.27 9.42
N CYS A 83 -15.40 -2.15 8.17
CA CYS A 83 -16.64 -1.46 7.80
C CYS A 83 -17.32 -2.21 6.65
N VAL A 84 -18.63 -2.04 6.54
CA VAL A 84 -19.44 -2.48 5.39
C VAL A 84 -20.08 -1.21 4.84
N ASP A 85 -19.81 -0.89 3.59
CA ASP A 85 -20.25 0.37 2.97
C ASP A 85 -20.33 0.20 1.44
N ASP A 86 -20.89 1.22 0.77
CA ASP A 86 -21.00 1.28 -0.68
C ASP A 86 -19.78 1.94 -1.32
N PHE A 87 -19.00 1.15 -2.06
CA PHE A 87 -17.80 1.63 -2.75
C PHE A 87 -18.08 1.86 -4.23
N SER A 88 -17.67 3.03 -4.72
CA SER A 88 -17.85 3.41 -6.13
C SER A 88 -16.67 2.97 -6.98
N TYR A 89 -16.95 2.24 -8.06
CA TYR A 89 -15.97 1.83 -9.06
C TYR A 89 -16.28 2.45 -10.40
N LYS A 90 -15.27 3.08 -10.99
CA LYS A 90 -15.31 3.57 -12.37
C LYS A 90 -14.92 2.45 -13.33
N TYR A 91 -15.69 2.29 -14.40
CA TYR A 91 -15.37 1.39 -15.49
C TYR A 91 -15.82 1.99 -16.82
N THR A 92 -15.16 1.59 -17.89
CA THR A 92 -15.53 1.95 -19.25
C THR A 92 -16.41 0.85 -19.82
N ASP A 93 -17.58 1.21 -20.37
CA ASP A 93 -18.43 0.24 -21.04
C ASP A 93 -17.92 -0.11 -22.45
N GLY A 94 -18.54 -1.09 -23.11
CA GLY A 94 -18.15 -1.50 -24.45
C GLY A 94 -18.31 -0.42 -25.54
N GLN A 95 -18.95 0.71 -25.22
CA GLN A 95 -19.14 1.87 -26.09
C GLN A 95 -18.16 3.01 -25.76
N GLY A 96 -17.19 2.78 -24.85
CA GLY A 96 -16.21 3.79 -24.44
C GLY A 96 -16.72 4.81 -23.42
N ARG A 97 -17.93 4.64 -22.88
CA ARG A 97 -18.51 5.57 -21.90
C ARG A 97 -18.09 5.19 -20.48
N GLU A 98 -17.65 6.18 -19.70
CA GLU A 98 -17.39 5.98 -18.28
C GLU A 98 -18.71 5.80 -17.50
N LYS A 99 -18.78 4.74 -16.70
CA LYS A 99 -19.89 4.46 -15.79
C LYS A 99 -19.36 4.25 -14.38
N ILE A 100 -20.21 4.55 -13.41
CA ILE A 100 -19.95 4.33 -11.99
C ILE A 100 -20.90 3.23 -11.52
N VAL A 101 -20.33 2.19 -10.92
CA VAL A 101 -21.10 1.18 -10.17
C VAL A 101 -20.83 1.36 -8.68
N ARG A 102 -21.86 1.19 -7.85
CA ARG A 102 -21.72 1.12 -6.39
C ARG A 102 -21.86 -0.33 -5.96
N LEU A 103 -20.94 -0.80 -5.13
CA LEU A 103 -20.92 -2.15 -4.61
C LEU A 103 -20.84 -2.10 -3.09
N GLN A 104 -21.78 -2.77 -2.43
CA GLN A 104 -21.74 -2.98 -1.00
C GLN A 104 -20.64 -4.01 -0.67
N GLU A 105 -19.56 -3.57 -0.04
CA GLU A 105 -18.42 -4.42 0.27
C GLU A 105 -18.02 -4.28 1.73
N LYS A 106 -17.37 -5.31 2.27
CA LYS A 106 -16.69 -5.22 3.55
C LYS A 106 -15.22 -4.87 3.34
N ARG A 107 -14.75 -3.80 3.99
CA ARG A 107 -13.33 -3.47 4.12
C ARG A 107 -12.82 -3.92 5.47
N VAL A 108 -11.66 -4.55 5.51
CA VAL A 108 -10.96 -4.93 6.74
C VAL A 108 -9.55 -4.38 6.69
N ALA A 109 -9.26 -3.36 7.51
CA ALA A 109 -7.93 -2.84 7.72
C ALA A 109 -7.23 -3.62 8.84
N VAL A 110 -6.03 -4.10 8.56
CA VAL A 110 -5.21 -4.86 9.52
C VAL A 110 -3.91 -4.11 9.77
N TYR A 111 -3.64 -3.78 11.03
CA TYR A 111 -2.41 -3.14 11.48
C TYR A 111 -1.57 -4.11 12.31
N ASN A 112 -0.31 -4.33 11.92
CA ASN A 112 0.63 -5.14 12.69
C ASN A 112 1.67 -4.25 13.41
N PRO A 113 1.63 -4.12 14.74
CA PRO A 113 2.55 -3.26 15.50
C PRO A 113 4.00 -3.76 15.49
N GLN A 114 4.22 -5.08 15.48
CA GLN A 114 5.57 -5.66 15.42
C GLN A 114 6.22 -5.38 14.07
N LEU A 115 5.46 -5.55 12.99
CA LEU A 115 5.90 -5.21 11.65
C LEU A 115 6.20 -3.70 11.52
N ALA A 116 5.35 -2.85 12.11
CA ALA A 116 5.57 -1.41 12.16
C ALA A 116 6.87 -1.04 12.88
N LYS A 117 7.13 -1.65 14.04
CA LYS A 117 8.39 -1.46 14.76
C LYS A 117 9.60 -1.89 13.93
N LYS A 118 9.52 -3.05 13.26
CA LYS A 118 10.60 -3.55 12.39
C LYS A 118 10.87 -2.59 11.23
N GLN A 119 9.84 -2.14 10.53
CA GLN A 119 9.99 -1.19 9.42
C GLN A 119 10.56 0.16 9.88
N LYS A 120 10.10 0.71 11.01
CA LYS A 120 10.65 1.94 11.59
C LYS A 120 12.14 1.80 11.87
N ASN A 121 12.56 0.70 12.50
CA ASN A 121 13.97 0.45 12.80
C ASN A 121 14.83 0.33 11.55
N GLU A 122 14.34 -0.37 10.53
CA GLU A 122 15.05 -0.55 9.26
C GLU A 122 15.27 0.79 8.54
N ILE A 123 14.25 1.65 8.52
CA ILE A 123 14.34 2.99 7.91
C ILE A 123 15.29 3.88 8.68
N SER A 124 15.19 3.89 10.01
CA SER A 124 16.13 4.65 10.86
C SER A 124 17.57 4.22 10.61
N ARG A 125 17.82 2.90 10.46
CA ARG A 125 19.15 2.37 10.10
C ARG A 125 19.63 2.85 8.73
N GLN A 126 18.75 2.87 7.72
CA GLN A 126 19.09 3.36 6.38
C GLN A 126 19.35 4.88 6.36
N ILE A 127 18.58 5.66 7.11
CA ILE A 127 18.81 7.11 7.26
C ILE A 127 20.15 7.38 7.94
N GLU A 128 20.49 6.64 9.00
CA GLU A 128 21.76 6.81 9.70
C GLU A 128 22.94 6.41 8.81
N LYS A 129 22.82 5.30 8.08
CA LYS A 129 23.81 4.91 7.07
C LYS A 129 24.00 6.01 6.02
N ALA A 130 22.92 6.62 5.54
CA ALA A 130 23.00 7.74 4.59
C ALA A 130 23.72 8.97 5.18
N LYS A 131 23.56 9.26 6.48
CA LYS A 131 24.28 10.37 7.15
C LYS A 131 25.77 10.10 7.22
N ILE A 132 26.16 8.90 7.62
CA ILE A 132 27.58 8.50 7.73
C ILE A 132 28.25 8.55 6.36
N LEU A 133 27.62 7.99 5.33
CA LEU A 133 28.14 8.01 3.96
C LEU A 133 28.23 9.44 3.39
N ARG A 134 27.30 10.33 3.77
CA ARG A 134 27.37 11.75 3.41
C ARG A 134 28.55 12.44 4.06
N ALA A 135 28.75 12.23 5.36
CA ALA A 135 29.89 12.79 6.10
C ALA A 135 31.23 12.27 5.55
N GLY A 136 31.28 11.00 5.14
CA GLY A 136 32.45 10.38 4.54
C GLY A 136 32.66 10.64 3.05
N GLN A 137 31.86 11.51 2.41
CA GLN A 137 31.92 11.82 0.96
C GLN A 137 31.94 10.56 0.07
N ALA A 138 31.23 9.51 0.47
CA ALA A 138 31.20 8.23 -0.22
C ALA A 138 30.65 8.33 -1.65
N LYS A 139 31.06 7.42 -2.55
CA LYS A 139 30.55 7.40 -3.93
C LYS A 139 29.09 6.97 -3.95
N ARG A 140 28.34 7.42 -4.96
CA ARG A 140 26.91 7.07 -5.14
C ARG A 140 26.64 5.56 -5.14
N SER A 141 27.58 4.75 -5.62
CA SER A 141 27.52 3.28 -5.62
C SER A 141 27.47 2.66 -4.22
N GLU A 142 28.01 3.33 -3.21
CA GLU A 142 28.12 2.80 -1.83
C GLU A 142 26.82 2.99 -1.01
N TYR A 143 25.92 3.86 -1.48
CA TYR A 143 24.67 4.16 -0.79
C TYR A 143 23.64 3.02 -0.88
N GLY A 144 23.66 2.20 -1.93
CA GLY A 144 22.69 1.12 -2.13
C GLY A 144 21.24 1.56 -1.91
N ASP A 145 20.48 0.83 -1.09
CA ASP A 145 19.10 1.18 -0.71
C ASP A 145 18.94 2.54 0.00
N SER A 146 20.00 3.02 0.65
CA SER A 146 19.99 4.29 1.39
C SER A 146 20.05 5.51 0.44
N ALA A 147 20.31 5.28 -0.85
CA ALA A 147 20.28 6.32 -1.89
C ALA A 147 18.90 7.01 -1.99
N LYS A 148 17.82 6.33 -1.58
CA LYS A 148 16.45 6.88 -1.58
C LYS A 148 16.29 8.08 -0.65
N PHE A 149 17.16 8.22 0.36
CA PHE A 149 17.11 9.30 1.36
C PHE A 149 18.06 10.45 1.08
N VAL A 150 18.79 10.42 -0.04
CA VAL A 150 19.74 11.47 -0.43
C VAL A 150 19.47 11.95 -1.86
N THR A 151 19.80 13.21 -2.12
CA THR A 151 19.80 13.80 -3.45
C THR A 151 21.22 14.25 -3.78
N PHE A 152 21.70 13.82 -4.93
CA PHE A 152 22.99 14.23 -5.49
C PHE A 152 22.76 15.50 -6.32
N GLN A 153 23.29 16.63 -5.88
CA GLN A 153 23.25 17.88 -6.64
C GLN A 153 24.66 18.28 -7.02
N ALA A 154 24.90 18.57 -8.30
CA ALA A 154 26.15 19.18 -8.73
C ALA A 154 26.08 20.69 -8.45
N VAL A 155 27.06 21.21 -7.72
CA VAL A 155 27.21 22.61 -7.32
C VAL A 155 28.61 23.09 -7.66
N ASP A 156 28.74 24.31 -8.17
CA ASP A 156 30.04 24.98 -8.37
C ASP A 156 30.55 25.62 -7.06
N GLU A 157 31.77 26.16 -7.11
CA GLU A 157 32.49 26.77 -5.97
C GLU A 157 31.71 27.89 -5.26
N GLU A 158 30.68 28.46 -5.91
CA GLU A 158 29.80 29.51 -5.38
C GLU A 158 28.44 28.98 -4.86
N GLY A 159 28.22 27.65 -4.83
CA GLY A 159 26.98 27.05 -4.33
C GLY A 159 25.78 27.13 -5.31
N LYS A 160 25.99 27.52 -6.57
CA LYS A 160 24.98 27.43 -7.64
C LYS A 160 25.05 26.10 -8.39
N LYS A 161 23.88 25.61 -8.82
CA LYS A 161 23.70 24.33 -9.56
C LYS A 161 24.57 24.30 -10.81
N SER A 162 25.61 23.48 -10.83
CA SER A 162 26.53 23.37 -11.96
C SER A 162 27.38 22.09 -11.88
N LYS A 163 28.02 21.72 -13.00
CA LYS A 163 28.53 20.38 -13.31
C LYS A 163 29.79 19.95 -12.52
N ALA A 164 30.42 20.80 -11.72
CA ALA A 164 31.77 20.52 -11.22
C ALA A 164 31.85 19.70 -9.91
N LYS A 165 30.97 19.90 -8.91
CA LYS A 165 31.10 19.22 -7.60
C LYS A 165 29.79 18.63 -7.09
N VAL A 166 29.69 17.29 -7.01
CA VAL A 166 28.47 16.62 -6.53
C VAL A 166 28.40 16.70 -5.00
N THR A 167 27.56 17.59 -4.48
CA THR A 167 27.20 17.62 -3.06
C THR A 167 26.01 16.70 -2.80
N VAL A 168 26.15 15.85 -1.78
CA VAL A 168 25.06 15.00 -1.30
C VAL A 168 24.25 15.76 -0.27
N LEU A 169 22.98 16.04 -0.59
CA LEU A 169 22.01 16.61 0.33
C LEU A 169 21.06 15.53 0.82
N MET A 170 20.54 15.72 2.03
CA MET A 170 19.50 14.85 2.55
C MET A 170 18.17 15.15 1.87
N ASN A 171 17.48 14.11 1.43
CA ASN A 171 16.16 14.22 0.84
C ASN A 171 15.10 14.33 1.94
N GLU A 172 14.90 15.54 2.47
CA GLU A 172 13.92 15.78 3.52
C GLU A 172 12.49 15.46 3.11
N LYS A 173 12.15 15.53 1.81
CA LYS A 173 10.82 15.13 1.30
C LYS A 173 10.64 13.62 1.40
N ALA A 174 11.68 12.84 1.12
CA ALA A 174 11.66 11.40 1.33
C ALA A 174 11.69 11.05 2.82
N MET A 175 12.41 11.80 3.66
CA MET A 175 12.48 11.54 5.11
C MET A 175 11.25 11.99 5.91
N ARG A 176 10.54 13.04 5.46
CA ARG A 176 9.38 13.62 6.17
C ARG A 176 8.31 12.59 6.52
N PRO A 177 7.82 11.76 5.58
CA PRO A 177 6.88 10.69 5.90
C PRO A 177 7.37 9.77 7.01
N PHE A 178 8.69 9.49 7.06
CA PHE A 178 9.31 8.59 8.03
C PHE A 178 9.58 9.25 9.40
N GLN A 179 9.89 10.55 9.43
CA GLN A 179 10.03 11.31 10.68
C GLN A 179 8.67 11.56 11.34
N VAL A 180 7.63 11.82 10.53
CA VAL A 180 6.23 11.89 10.94
C VAL A 180 5.78 10.54 11.52
N LEU A 181 6.21 9.43 10.90
CA LEU A 181 6.04 8.06 11.41
C LEU A 181 6.70 7.79 12.75
N CYS A 182 7.84 8.42 13.06
CA CYS A 182 8.50 8.29 14.36
C CYS A 182 7.82 9.13 15.45
N LYS A 183 7.20 10.27 15.09
CA LYS A 183 6.57 11.21 16.03
C LYS A 183 5.09 10.97 16.27
N LEU A 184 4.39 10.29 15.36
CA LEU A 184 2.96 10.05 15.48
C LEU A 184 2.67 8.61 15.91
N LYS A 185 1.73 8.49 16.86
CA LYS A 185 0.97 7.25 17.13
C LYS A 185 0.13 6.80 15.91
N LYS A 186 0.12 7.59 14.83
CA LYS A 186 -0.53 7.30 13.55
C LYS A 186 -0.02 6.00 12.95
N THR A 187 -0.97 5.12 12.68
CA THR A 187 -0.87 3.82 12.02
C THR A 187 -0.07 3.93 10.71
N ASP A 188 1.06 3.23 10.57
CA ASP A 188 1.89 3.27 9.35
C ASP A 188 1.13 2.62 8.18
N ILE A 189 0.87 3.40 7.14
CA ILE A 189 0.26 2.99 5.86
C ILE A 189 0.93 1.73 5.28
N ARG A 190 2.22 1.50 5.52
CA ARG A 190 2.96 0.32 5.01
C ARG A 190 2.85 -0.92 5.88
N CYS A 191 2.32 -0.77 7.09
CA CYS A 191 2.00 -1.87 7.99
C CYS A 191 0.49 -2.12 8.08
N LEU A 192 -0.25 -1.40 7.24
CA LEU A 192 -1.67 -1.52 7.02
C LEU A 192 -1.91 -2.19 5.69
N ASN A 193 -2.66 -3.28 5.73
CA ASN A 193 -3.27 -3.86 4.53
C ASN A 193 -4.78 -3.76 4.66
N VAL A 194 -5.44 -3.40 3.57
CA VAL A 194 -6.89 -3.45 3.49
C VAL A 194 -7.28 -4.66 2.68
N LEU A 195 -8.05 -5.54 3.28
CA LEU A 195 -8.74 -6.64 2.62
C LEU A 195 -10.12 -6.17 2.21
N ILE A 196 -10.48 -6.44 0.96
CA ILE A 196 -11.74 -6.04 0.35
C ILE A 196 -12.49 -7.32 0.05
N LYS A 197 -13.70 -7.43 0.62
CA LYS A 197 -14.46 -8.66 0.72
C LYS A 197 -15.88 -8.43 0.18
N TYR A 198 -16.30 -9.28 -0.76
CA TYR A 198 -17.65 -9.33 -1.34
C TYR A 198 -18.09 -10.80 -1.45
N PHE A 199 -19.17 -11.18 -0.77
CA PHE A 199 -19.69 -12.56 -0.70
C PHE A 199 -21.20 -12.54 -0.77
#